data_AF-A0A0J5P8L2-F1
#
_entry.id   AF-A0A0J5P8L2-F1
#
_cell.length_a   1.000
_cell.length_b   1.000
_cell.length_c   1.000
_cell.angle_alpha   90.00
_cell.angle_beta   90.00
_cell.angle_gamma   90.00
#
_symmetry.space_group_name_H-M   'P 1'
#
loop_
_entity.id
_entity.type
_entity.pdbx_description
1 polymer ?
#
loop_
_entity_poly.entity_id
_entity_poly.type
_entity_poly.pdbx_seq_one_letter_code
_entity_poly.pdbx_strand_id
1 'polypeptide(L)'
;MTNKMMIAELILFAPIMEEIMYRYGLKKLFFGALVSVLYLISLLFEGNVLYILYGLSLFGLAVIYFLVIQRKVQKFYVRYFAFFYFLSAILFGLAHSSQFNVFSLVECMPQILSGLIYGWARIRYGILSAILLHSMHNALISFIILGGIAWQAVG
;
A
#
# COMPACT_ATOMS: atom_id res chain seq x y z
N MET A 1 11.75 -2.44 -21.16
CA MET A 1 11.66 -3.56 -20.18
C MET A 1 11.04 -4.76 -20.89
N THR A 2 11.60 -5.97 -20.76
CA THR A 2 11.02 -7.20 -21.33
C THR A 2 9.74 -7.62 -20.59
N ASN A 3 8.74 -8.19 -21.29
CA ASN A 3 7.44 -8.61 -20.74
C ASN A 3 7.53 -9.43 -19.43
N LYS A 4 8.57 -10.25 -19.26
CA LYS A 4 8.79 -11.04 -18.03
C LYS A 4 9.10 -10.19 -16.80
N MET A 5 9.85 -9.09 -16.97
CA MET A 5 10.18 -8.18 -15.86
C MET A 5 8.95 -7.42 -15.38
N MET A 6 8.09 -7.00 -16.31
CA MET A 6 6.83 -6.31 -16.00
C MET A 6 5.86 -7.20 -15.21
N ILE A 7 5.76 -8.49 -15.56
CA ILE A 7 4.89 -9.45 -14.84
C ILE A 7 5.41 -9.71 -13.42
N ALA A 8 6.72 -9.88 -13.25
CA ALA A 8 7.31 -10.07 -11.92
C ALA A 8 7.11 -8.85 -11.01
N GLU A 9 7.22 -7.64 -11.58
CA GLU A 9 6.94 -6.40 -10.88
C GLU A 9 5.50 -6.32 -10.39
N LEU A 10 4.54 -6.66 -11.25
CA LEU A 10 3.10 -6.55 -10.97
C LEU A 10 2.60 -7.61 -9.97
N ILE A 11 3.18 -8.82 -9.99
CA ILE A 11 2.76 -9.94 -9.14
C ILE A 11 3.51 -9.96 -7.80
N LEU A 12 4.78 -9.57 -7.75
CA LEU A 12 5.61 -9.72 -6.56
C LEU A 12 5.98 -8.36 -5.97
N PHE A 13 6.62 -7.49 -6.76
CA PHE A 13 7.21 -6.27 -6.21
C PHE A 13 6.16 -5.26 -5.75
N ALA A 14 5.16 -4.97 -6.60
CA ALA A 14 4.09 -4.04 -6.27
C ALA A 14 3.29 -4.49 -5.03
N PRO A 15 2.80 -5.74 -4.92
CA PRO A 15 2.11 -6.20 -3.71
C PRO A 15 2.95 -6.09 -2.44
N ILE A 16 4.25 -6.41 -2.49
CA ILE A 16 5.13 -6.26 -1.32
C ILE A 16 5.20 -4.79 -0.90
N MET A 17 5.47 -3.89 -1.83
CA MET A 17 5.62 -2.47 -1.54
C MET A 17 4.32 -1.86 -1.01
N GLU A 18 3.20 -2.14 -1.67
CA GLU A 18 1.89 -1.64 -1.30
C GLU A 18 1.45 -2.18 0.06
N GLU A 19 1.63 -3.47 0.35
CA GLU A 19 1.27 -4.02 1.66
C GLU A 19 2.14 -3.45 2.79
N ILE A 20 3.42 -3.16 2.55
CA ILE A 20 4.25 -2.48 3.54
C ILE A 20 3.75 -1.04 3.74
N MET A 21 3.47 -0.30 2.66
CA MET A 21 3.07 1.10 2.72
C MET A 21 1.71 1.34 3.37
N TYR A 22 0.71 0.52 3.03
CA TYR A 22 -0.67 0.73 3.47
C TYR A 22 -1.02 -0.08 4.72
N ARG A 23 -0.37 -1.23 4.98
CA ARG A 23 -0.82 -2.19 6.00
C ARG A 23 0.18 -2.43 7.12
N TYR A 24 1.46 -2.10 6.95
CA TYR A 24 2.44 -2.31 8.03
C TYR A 24 2.11 -1.49 9.29
N GLY A 25 1.54 -0.30 9.08
CA GLY A 25 1.03 0.58 10.14
C GLY A 25 -0.11 -0.01 10.97
N LEU A 26 -0.85 -1.00 10.47
CA LEU A 26 -2.02 -1.56 11.16
C LEU A 26 -1.68 -2.30 12.47
N LYS A 27 -0.46 -2.84 12.58
CA LYS A 27 0.05 -3.40 13.85
C LYS A 27 1.27 -2.66 14.39
N LYS A 28 2.02 -1.98 13.52
CA LYS A 28 3.24 -1.25 13.87
C LYS A 28 3.14 0.16 13.32
N LEU A 29 2.24 0.96 13.91
CA LEU A 29 1.90 2.33 13.48
C LEU A 29 3.12 3.15 13.07
N PHE A 30 4.14 3.11 13.92
CA PHE A 30 5.39 3.83 13.73
C PHE A 30 6.13 3.48 12.43
N PHE A 31 6.29 2.19 12.15
CA PHE A 31 6.96 1.74 10.94
C PHE A 31 6.07 1.89 9.70
N GLY A 32 4.74 1.81 9.84
CA GLY A 32 3.84 2.14 8.75
C GLY A 32 3.98 3.60 8.33
N ALA A 33 3.92 4.51 9.30
CA ALA A 33 4.09 5.95 9.06
C ALA A 33 5.45 6.26 8.41
N LEU A 34 6.53 5.58 8.83
CA LEU A 34 7.85 5.68 8.20
C LEU A 34 7.80 5.38 6.71
N VAL A 35 7.26 4.20 6.35
CA VAL A 35 7.26 3.76 4.96
C VAL A 35 6.35 4.65 4.09
N SER A 36 5.18 5.05 4.61
CA SER A 36 4.28 5.96 3.90
C SER A 36 4.89 7.35 3.67
N VAL A 37 5.62 7.90 4.65
CA VAL A 37 6.28 9.20 4.53
C VAL A 37 7.44 9.15 3.54
N LEU A 38 8.29 8.11 3.60
CA LEU A 38 9.38 7.95 2.64
C LEU A 38 8.87 7.85 1.20
N TYR A 39 7.76 7.14 1.00
CA TYR A 39 7.12 7.07 -0.30
C TYR A 39 6.59 8.43 -0.76
N LEU A 40 5.87 9.17 0.09
CA LEU A 40 5.36 10.50 -0.24
C LEU A 40 6.49 11.47 -0.60
N ILE A 41 7.61 11.43 0.12
CA ILE A 41 8.79 12.25 -0.17
C ILE A 41 9.42 11.84 -1.51
N SER A 42 9.47 10.53 -1.81
CA SER A 42 9.97 10.05 -3.10
C SER A 42 9.13 10.52 -4.29
N LEU A 43 7.81 10.63 -4.11
CA LEU A 43 6.88 11.11 -5.14
C LEU A 43 6.98 12.62 -5.37
N LEU A 44 7.17 13.41 -4.31
CA LEU A 44 7.13 14.87 -4.39
C LEU A 44 8.39 15.50 -5.02
N PHE A 45 9.51 14.76 -5.08
CA PHE A 45 10.82 15.36 -5.37
C PHE A 45 11.65 14.61 -6.40
N GLU A 46 11.02 13.79 -7.25
CA GLU A 46 11.66 13.06 -8.37
C GLU A 46 12.97 12.34 -8.00
N GLY A 47 13.12 11.93 -6.74
CA GLY A 47 14.31 11.22 -6.25
C GLY A 47 15.55 12.10 -5.94
N ASN A 48 15.41 13.42 -5.75
CA ASN A 48 16.55 14.26 -5.38
C ASN A 48 17.08 13.94 -3.96
N VAL A 49 18.36 13.54 -3.89
CA VAL A 49 19.04 13.03 -2.68
C VAL A 49 19.00 14.00 -1.50
N LEU A 50 19.08 15.32 -1.71
CA LEU A 50 19.06 16.29 -0.61
C LEU A 50 17.72 16.32 0.11
N TYR A 51 16.61 16.19 -0.62
CA TYR A 51 15.27 16.16 -0.04
C TYR A 51 14.96 14.83 0.66
N ILE A 52 15.55 13.73 0.19
CA ILE A 52 15.53 12.45 0.89
C ILE A 52 16.24 12.59 2.25
N LEU A 53 17.39 13.26 2.31
CA LEU A 53 18.13 13.50 3.56
C LEU A 53 17.38 14.43 4.52
N TYR A 54 16.71 15.48 4.02
CA TYR A 54 15.82 16.31 4.84
C TYR A 54 14.60 15.52 5.36
N GLY A 55 14.01 14.67 4.52
CA GLY A 55 12.95 13.74 4.92
C GLY A 55 13.37 12.79 6.03
N LEU A 56 14.55 12.18 5.89
CA LEU A 56 15.12 11.29 6.89
C LEU A 56 15.45 11.99 8.22
N SER A 57 15.91 13.25 8.18
CA SER A 57 16.24 14.00 9.41
C SER A 57 14.99 14.47 10.16
N LEU A 58 13.98 15.02 9.48
CA LEU A 58 12.67 15.33 10.08
C LEU A 58 11.98 14.07 10.60
N PHE A 59 12.11 12.96 9.88
CA PHE A 59 11.63 11.66 10.33
C PHE A 59 12.38 11.21 11.59
N GLY A 60 13.71 11.30 11.65
CA GLY A 60 14.52 11.00 12.84
C GLY A 60 14.05 11.74 14.08
N LEU A 61 13.69 13.01 13.93
CA LEU A 61 13.10 13.81 15.02
C LEU A 61 11.69 13.34 15.40
N ALA A 62 10.85 12.99 14.41
CA ALA A 62 9.54 12.39 14.64
C ALA A 62 9.64 11.02 15.34
N VAL A 63 10.69 10.23 15.06
CA VAL A 63 11.02 8.96 15.76
C VAL A 63 11.30 9.20 17.22
N ILE A 64 12.22 10.12 17.50
CA ILE A 64 12.63 10.44 18.88
C ILE A 64 11.43 10.96 19.65
N TYR A 65 10.66 11.87 19.06
CA TYR A 65 9.43 12.38 19.67
C TYR A 65 8.40 11.26 19.90
N PHE A 66 8.18 10.38 18.92
CA PHE A 66 7.26 9.25 19.03
C PHE A 66 7.69 8.28 20.15
N LEU A 67 8.99 7.95 20.26
CA LEU A 67 9.55 7.11 21.32
C LEU A 67 9.24 7.68 22.72
N VAL A 68 9.18 9.00 22.86
CA VAL A 68 8.83 9.68 24.12
C VAL A 68 7.33 9.60 24.44
N ILE A 69 6.45 9.62 23.43
CA ILE A 69 4.99 9.67 23.62
C ILE A 69 4.24 8.36 23.32
N GLN A 70 4.96 7.25 23.09
CA GLN A 70 4.41 5.99 22.54
C GLN A 70 3.12 5.53 23.22
N ARG A 71 3.05 5.58 24.55
CA ARG A 71 1.87 5.10 25.30
C ARG A 71 0.61 5.93 24.99
N LYS A 72 0.73 7.24 24.79
CA LYS A 72 -0.42 8.10 24.46
C LYS A 72 -0.87 7.86 23.02
N VAL A 73 0.08 7.77 22.09
CA VAL A 73 -0.20 7.53 20.67
C VAL A 73 -0.78 6.13 20.44
N GLN A 74 -0.27 5.11 21.13
CA GLN A 74 -0.81 3.76 21.04
C GLN A 74 -2.25 3.69 21.56
N LYS A 75 -2.57 4.37 22.67
CA LYS A 75 -3.96 4.46 23.17
C LYS A 75 -4.89 5.16 22.18
N PHE A 76 -4.44 6.27 21.58
CA PHE A 76 -5.20 6.97 20.54
C PHE A 76 -5.43 6.06 19.32
N TYR A 77 -4.37 5.39 18.87
CA TYR A 77 -4.43 4.50 17.72
C TYR A 77 -5.41 3.34 17.92
N VAL A 78 -5.35 2.67 19.08
CA VAL A 78 -6.27 1.59 19.43
C VAL A 78 -7.71 2.11 19.50
N ARG A 79 -7.92 3.30 20.08
CA ARG A 79 -9.25 3.93 20.18
C ARG A 79 -9.87 4.21 18.81
N TYR A 80 -9.07 4.62 17.84
CA TYR A 80 -9.51 4.97 16.48
C TYR A 80 -9.09 3.94 15.44
N PHE A 81 -8.83 2.69 15.85
CA PHE A 81 -8.30 1.67 14.97
C PHE A 81 -9.16 1.44 13.72
N ALA A 82 -10.49 1.38 13.90
CA ALA A 82 -11.43 1.22 12.80
C ALA A 82 -11.28 2.34 11.75
N PHE A 83 -11.12 3.59 12.18
CA PHE A 83 -10.88 4.72 11.28
C PHE A 83 -9.61 4.52 10.46
N PHE A 84 -8.48 4.18 11.09
CA PHE A 84 -7.23 3.94 10.39
C PHE A 84 -7.29 2.74 9.44
N TYR A 85 -8.02 1.70 9.82
CA TYR A 85 -8.26 0.54 8.98
C TYR A 85 -9.02 0.90 7.70
N PHE A 86 -10.17 1.56 7.81
CA PHE A 86 -10.95 1.98 6.64
C PHE A 86 -10.20 3.02 5.80
N LEU A 87 -9.53 3.97 6.44
CA LEU A 87 -8.71 4.97 5.74
C LEU A 87 -7.61 4.30 4.91
N SER A 88 -6.93 3.28 5.44
CA SER A 88 -5.90 2.55 4.69
C SER A 88 -6.44 1.88 3.42
N ALA A 89 -7.66 1.31 3.47
CA ALA A 89 -8.30 0.69 2.33
C ALA A 89 -8.75 1.71 1.27
N ILE A 90 -9.29 2.85 1.73
CA ILE A 90 -9.69 3.96 0.84
C ILE A 90 -8.46 4.53 0.13
N LEU A 91 -7.38 4.83 0.86
CA LEU A 91 -6.15 5.36 0.28
C LEU A 91 -5.50 4.39 -0.71
N PHE A 92 -5.55 3.09 -0.42
CA PHE A 92 -5.10 2.07 -1.36
C PHE A 92 -5.93 2.08 -2.64
N GLY A 93 -7.26 2.10 -2.54
CA GLY A 93 -8.12 2.17 -3.71
C GLY A 93 -7.86 3.41 -4.55
N LEU A 94 -7.85 4.59 -3.92
CA LEU A 94 -7.61 5.86 -4.61
C LEU A 94 -6.24 5.94 -5.29
N ALA A 95 -5.22 5.23 -4.80
CA ALA A 95 -3.92 5.15 -5.46
C ALA A 95 -3.98 4.43 -6.82
N HIS A 96 -5.04 3.68 -7.09
CA HIS A 96 -5.30 2.98 -8.35
C HIS A 96 -6.28 3.73 -9.26
N SER A 97 -6.74 4.92 -8.85
CA SER A 97 -7.63 5.73 -9.67
C SER A 97 -6.89 6.23 -10.90
N SER A 98 -7.51 6.10 -12.08
CA SER A 98 -6.94 6.66 -13.30
C SER A 98 -6.98 8.19 -13.31
N GLN A 99 -7.97 8.77 -12.63
CA GLN A 99 -8.19 10.22 -12.51
C GLN A 99 -8.76 10.57 -11.14
N PHE A 100 -8.50 11.78 -10.64
CA PHE A 100 -9.11 12.29 -9.41
C PHE A 100 -10.32 13.16 -9.72
N ASN A 101 -11.50 12.54 -9.74
CA ASN A 101 -12.80 13.17 -9.94
C ASN A 101 -13.87 12.66 -8.94
N VAL A 102 -15.11 13.15 -9.07
CA VAL A 102 -16.23 12.78 -8.18
C VAL A 102 -16.61 11.29 -8.20
N PHE A 103 -16.21 10.55 -9.25
CA PHE A 103 -16.47 9.13 -9.42
C PHE A 103 -15.31 8.22 -8.98
N SER A 104 -14.14 8.78 -8.61
CA SER A 104 -12.94 8.01 -8.24
C SER A 104 -13.21 6.94 -7.18
N LEU A 105 -14.07 7.24 -6.20
CA LEU A 105 -14.42 6.28 -5.14
C LEU A 105 -15.21 5.07 -5.67
N VAL A 106 -16.06 5.29 -6.67
CA VAL A 106 -16.85 4.22 -7.30
C VAL A 106 -15.97 3.40 -8.23
N GLU A 107 -15.14 4.06 -9.04
CA GLU A 107 -14.14 3.42 -9.92
C GLU A 107 -13.21 2.51 -9.10
N CYS A 108 -12.71 3.02 -7.97
CA CYS A 108 -11.76 2.32 -7.12
C CYS A 108 -12.43 1.33 -6.15
N MET A 109 -13.75 1.18 -6.17
CA MET A 109 -14.46 0.34 -5.21
C MET A 109 -13.95 -1.12 -5.18
N PRO A 110 -13.63 -1.77 -6.32
CA PRO A 110 -13.00 -3.10 -6.31
C PRO A 110 -11.67 -3.12 -5.55
N GLN A 111 -10.83 -2.10 -5.73
CA GLN A 111 -9.54 -1.97 -5.05
C GLN A 111 -9.72 -1.64 -3.56
N ILE A 112 -10.71 -0.82 -3.20
CA ILE A 112 -11.05 -0.54 -1.79
C ILE A 112 -11.48 -1.84 -1.09
N LEU A 113 -12.36 -2.64 -1.71
CA LEU A 113 -12.78 -3.94 -1.20
C LEU A 113 -11.60 -4.90 -1.04
N SER A 114 -10.73 -4.97 -2.04
CA SER A 114 -9.48 -5.75 -1.98
C SER A 114 -8.61 -5.30 -0.81
N GLY A 115 -8.49 -3.98 -0.61
CA GLY A 115 -7.74 -3.40 0.49
C GLY A 115 -8.32 -3.74 1.87
N LEU A 116 -9.64 -3.85 2.00
CA LEU A 116 -10.29 -4.36 3.22
C LEU A 116 -9.96 -5.85 3.43
N ILE A 117 -10.03 -6.67 2.39
CA ILE A 117 -9.72 -8.11 2.49
C ILE A 117 -8.26 -8.34 2.92
N TYR A 118 -7.30 -7.65 2.28
CA TYR A 118 -5.88 -7.75 2.62
C TYR A 118 -5.59 -7.17 4.00
N GLY A 119 -6.26 -6.07 4.36
CA GLY A 119 -6.18 -5.50 5.71
C GLY A 119 -6.64 -6.48 6.78
N TRP A 120 -7.76 -7.19 6.56
CA TRP A 120 -8.23 -8.22 7.47
C TRP A 120 -7.22 -9.37 7.58
N ALA A 121 -6.68 -9.84 6.45
CA ALA A 121 -5.63 -10.86 6.43
C ALA A 121 -4.39 -10.40 7.23
N ARG A 122 -3.99 -9.12 7.11
CA ARG A 122 -2.89 -8.54 7.90
C ARG A 122 -3.16 -8.61 9.39
N ILE A 123 -4.37 -8.28 9.81
CA ILE A 123 -4.74 -8.23 11.23
C ILE A 123 -4.76 -9.65 11.81
N ARG A 124 -5.37 -10.60 11.10
CA ARG A 124 -5.62 -11.95 11.59
C ARG A 124 -4.39 -12.87 11.44
N TYR A 125 -3.69 -12.83 10.31
CA TYR A 125 -2.66 -13.81 9.96
C TYR A 125 -1.26 -13.21 9.77
N GLY A 126 -1.14 -11.87 9.62
CA GLY A 126 0.14 -11.17 9.56
C GLY A 126 0.47 -10.60 8.18
N ILE A 127 1.66 -10.02 8.02
CA ILE A 127 2.01 -9.30 6.77
C ILE A 127 2.16 -10.24 5.58
N LEU A 128 2.76 -11.42 5.80
CA LEU A 128 3.04 -12.36 4.73
C LEU A 128 1.75 -12.89 4.10
N SER A 129 0.71 -13.14 4.89
CA SER A 129 -0.59 -13.56 4.36
C SER A 129 -1.25 -12.48 3.52
N ALA A 130 -1.10 -11.20 3.89
CA ALA A 130 -1.63 -10.10 3.08
C ALA A 130 -0.88 -9.97 1.76
N ILE A 131 0.46 -10.03 1.80
CA ILE A 131 1.32 -10.03 0.60
C ILE A 131 0.97 -11.21 -0.32
N LEU A 132 0.91 -12.43 0.21
CA LEU A 132 0.61 -13.62 -0.59
C LEU A 132 -0.78 -13.53 -1.22
N LEU A 133 -1.79 -13.12 -0.44
CA LEU A 133 -3.15 -12.99 -0.95
C LEU A 133 -3.25 -11.93 -2.07
N HIS A 134 -2.54 -10.81 -1.90
CA HIS A 134 -2.47 -9.75 -2.90
C HIS A 134 -1.72 -10.21 -4.16
N SER A 135 -0.54 -10.82 -4.00
CA SER A 135 0.22 -11.42 -5.11
C SER A 135 -0.59 -12.47 -5.88
N MET A 136 -1.34 -13.33 -5.18
CA MET A 136 -2.21 -14.33 -5.80
C MET A 136 -3.35 -13.67 -6.58
N HIS A 137 -3.96 -12.62 -6.04
CA HIS A 137 -4.98 -11.86 -6.75
C HIS A 137 -4.42 -11.23 -8.03
N ASN A 138 -3.26 -10.56 -7.96
CA ASN A 138 -2.62 -9.95 -9.13
C ASN A 138 -2.21 -11.00 -10.17
N ALA A 139 -1.72 -12.16 -9.73
CA ALA A 139 -1.40 -13.27 -10.63
C ALA A 139 -2.65 -13.79 -11.36
N LEU A 140 -3.77 -13.96 -10.63
CA LEU A 140 -5.02 -14.41 -11.22
C LEU A 140 -5.56 -13.43 -12.27
N ILE A 141 -5.60 -12.14 -11.94
CA ILE A 141 -6.06 -11.10 -12.87
C ILE A 141 -5.15 -11.04 -14.10
N SER A 142 -3.83 -11.07 -13.90
CA SER A 142 -2.86 -11.08 -14.99
C SER A 142 -3.05 -12.28 -15.91
N PHE A 143 -3.28 -13.47 -15.34
CA PHE A 143 -3.52 -14.70 -16.10
C PHE A 143 -4.79 -14.59 -16.96
N ILE A 144 -5.90 -14.08 -16.40
CA ILE A 144 -7.16 -13.89 -17.13
C ILE A 144 -6.98 -12.92 -18.30
N ILE A 145 -6.31 -11.78 -18.06
CA ILE A 145 -6.07 -10.77 -19.10
C ILE A 145 -5.22 -11.36 -20.23
N LEU A 146 -4.11 -12.03 -19.90
CA LEU A 146 -3.23 -12.64 -20.89
C LEU A 146 -3.93 -13.75 -21.68
N GLY A 147 -4.77 -14.56 -21.03
CA GLY A 147 -5.58 -15.58 -21.69
C GLY A 147 -6.59 -14.99 -22.68
N GLY A 148 -7.26 -13.89 -22.31
CA GLY A 148 -8.19 -13.18 -23.18
C GLY A 148 -7.50 -12.58 -24.41
N ILE A 149 -6.32 -11.98 -24.22
CA ILE A 149 -5.50 -11.45 -25.33
C ILE A 149 -5.05 -12.58 -26.25
N ALA A 150 -4.59 -13.72 -25.70
CA ALA A 150 -4.18 -14.86 -26.49
C ALA A 150 -5.33 -15.46 -27.31
N TRP A 151 -6.54 -15.53 -26.75
CA TRP A 151 -7.73 -15.99 -27.46
C TRP A 151 -8.05 -15.10 -28.67
N GLN A 152 -8.01 -13.77 -28.50
CA GLN A 152 -8.24 -12.81 -29.58
C GLN A 152 -7.18 -12.87 -30.70
N ALA A 153 -5.99 -13.39 -30.42
CA ALA A 153 -4.92 -13.50 -31.41
C ALA A 153 -5.02 -14.76 -32.28
N VAL A 154 -5.83 -15.76 -31.87
CA VAL A 154 -5.94 -17.07 -32.53
C VAL A 154 -7.34 -17.32 -33.10
N GLY A 155 -8.36 -16.57 -32.66
CA GLY A 155 -9.73 -16.59 -33.20
C GLY A 155 -9.97 -15.51 -34.24
#